data_AF-A0AAW9BMR1-F1
#
_entry.id   AF-A0AAW9BMR1-F1
#
_cell.length_a   1.000
_cell.length_b   1.000
_cell.length_c   1.000
_cell.angle_alpha   90.00
_cell.angle_beta   90.00
_cell.angle_gamma   90.00
#
_symmetry.space_group_name_H-M   'P 1'
#
loop_
_entity.id
_entity.type
_entity.pdbx_description
1 polymer ?
#
loop_
_entity_poly.entity_id
_entity_poly.type
_entity_poly.pdbx_seq_one_letter_code
_entity_poly.pdbx_strand_id
1 'polypeptide(L)'
;MIQQYRDSNQVIWFDEALIEDPSQPIFDAEYWQSTNKVTGSASGRGTTWFVQLDTMQAALRHYRRGGLFGKLVKDNYWFSGWEQTRCAQEFQLLLTLINAGVHVP
;
A
#
# COMPACT_ATOMS: atom_id res chain seq x y z
N MET A 1 -13.23 -2.71 9.98
CA MET A 1 -13.76 -1.49 9.34
C MET A 1 -12.58 -0.64 8.89
N ILE A 2 -12.78 0.24 7.90
CA ILE A 2 -11.69 1.11 7.43
C ILE A 2 -11.43 2.21 8.46
N GLN A 3 -10.20 2.29 8.93
CA GLN A 3 -9.70 3.27 9.88
C GLN A 3 -8.61 4.15 9.25
N GLN A 4 -8.32 5.26 9.93
CA GLN A 4 -7.20 6.14 9.60
C GLN A 4 -6.28 6.29 10.79
N TYR A 5 -4.99 6.06 10.57
CA TYR A 5 -3.92 6.43 11.49
C TYR A 5 -3.18 7.64 10.94
N ARG A 6 -2.99 8.68 11.77
CA ARG A 6 -2.29 9.90 11.40
C ARG A 6 -1.16 10.12 12.38
N ASP A 7 0.05 10.27 11.85
CA ASP A 7 1.22 10.67 12.61
C ASP A 7 1.97 11.73 11.82
N SER A 8 2.20 12.90 12.42
CA SER A 8 3.08 13.96 11.89
C SER A 8 2.90 14.23 10.38
N ASN A 9 3.71 13.59 9.53
CA ASN A 9 3.73 13.75 8.09
C ASN A 9 3.31 12.49 7.31
N GLN A 10 2.50 11.63 7.92
CA GLN A 10 1.98 10.41 7.31
C GLN A 10 0.51 10.18 7.67
N VAL A 11 -0.22 9.59 6.73
CA VAL A 11 -1.58 9.10 6.91
C VAL A 11 -1.66 7.68 6.34
N ILE A 12 -2.18 6.76 7.15
CA ILE A 12 -2.36 5.36 6.80
C ILE A 12 -3.86 5.05 6.84
N TRP A 13 -4.39 4.51 5.74
CA TRP A 13 -5.72 3.92 5.67
C TRP A 13 -5.57 2.40 5.73
N PHE A 14 -6.32 1.76 6.62
CA PHE A 14 -6.20 0.31 6.83
C PHE A 14 -7.53 -0.29 7.28
N ASP A 15 -7.70 -1.60 7.09
CA ASP A 15 -8.77 -2.36 7.75
C ASP A 15 -8.24 -2.91 9.07
N GLU A 16 -8.87 -2.53 10.17
CA GLU A 16 -8.51 -2.99 11.53
C GLU A 16 -8.63 -4.51 11.71
N ALA A 17 -9.37 -5.20 10.83
CA ALA A 17 -9.46 -6.65 10.81
C ALA A 17 -8.22 -7.33 10.22
N LEU A 18 -7.38 -6.58 9.48
CA LEU A 18 -6.18 -7.08 8.80
C LEU A 18 -4.89 -6.55 9.42
N ILE A 19 -4.92 -5.34 9.97
CA ILE A 19 -3.76 -4.66 10.55
C ILE A 19 -4.11 -4.22 11.96
N GLU A 20 -3.45 -4.81 12.96
CA GLU A 20 -3.66 -4.50 14.38
C GLU A 20 -2.98 -3.19 14.80
N ASP A 21 -1.71 -3.01 14.42
CA ASP A 21 -0.91 -1.84 14.78
C ASP A 21 -0.36 -1.12 13.53
N PRO A 22 -1.05 -0.07 13.03
CA PRO A 22 -0.60 0.70 11.89
C PRO A 22 0.59 1.63 12.20
N SER A 23 1.01 1.75 13.48
CA SER A 23 2.17 2.59 13.86
C SER A 23 3.51 1.90 13.62
N GLN A 24 3.51 0.58 13.46
CA GLN A 24 4.70 -0.16 13.02
C GLN A 24 5.08 0.24 11.58
N PRO A 25 6.35 0.06 11.16
CA PRO A 25 6.81 0.36 9.81
C PRO A 25 6.34 -0.69 8.77
N ILE A 26 5.04 -0.98 8.74
CA ILE A 26 4.40 -2.02 7.91
C ILE A 26 4.46 -1.74 6.41
N PHE A 27 4.79 -0.52 6.00
CA PHE A 27 5.01 -0.17 4.59
C PHE A 27 6.48 -0.25 4.17
N ASP A 28 7.39 -0.55 5.09
CA ASP A 28 8.82 -0.73 4.82
C ASP A 28 9.13 -2.21 4.61
N ALA A 29 9.81 -2.55 3.52
CA ALA A 29 10.12 -3.94 3.20
C ALA A 29 11.09 -4.55 4.23
N GLU A 30 11.98 -3.73 4.79
CA GLU A 30 12.97 -4.09 5.79
C GLU A 30 12.33 -4.58 7.09
N TYR A 31 11.17 -4.03 7.47
CA TYR A 31 10.40 -4.50 8.62
C TYR A 31 9.96 -5.97 8.45
N TRP A 32 9.39 -6.30 7.30
CA TRP A 32 8.94 -7.66 7.01
C TRP A 32 10.10 -8.64 6.82
N GLN A 33 11.23 -8.17 6.30
CA GLN A 33 12.45 -8.98 6.19
C GLN A 33 13.03 -9.30 7.58
N SER A 34 13.12 -8.29 8.46
CA SER A 34 13.68 -8.48 9.81
C SER A 34 12.81 -9.38 10.70
N THR A 35 11.50 -9.43 10.43
CA THR A 35 10.55 -10.34 11.10
C THR A 35 10.41 -11.70 10.40
N ASN A 36 11.17 -11.96 9.33
CA ASN A 36 11.12 -13.19 8.53
C ASN A 36 9.70 -13.53 8.01
N LYS A 37 8.92 -12.49 7.66
CA LYS A 37 7.54 -12.61 7.15
C LYS A 37 7.44 -12.39 5.64
N VAL A 38 8.55 -12.15 4.92
CA VAL A 38 8.56 -12.13 3.45
C VAL A 38 8.49 -13.56 2.90
N THR A 39 7.47 -13.86 2.12
CA THR A 39 7.23 -15.18 1.50
C THR A 39 7.73 -15.26 0.05
N GLY A 40 8.02 -14.12 -0.57
CA GLY A 40 8.57 -14.06 -1.92
C GLY A 40 8.66 -12.63 -2.45
N SER A 41 9.09 -12.50 -3.70
CA SER A 41 9.10 -11.21 -4.40
C SER A 41 8.88 -11.37 -5.90
N ALA A 42 8.38 -10.30 -6.53
CA ALA A 42 8.27 -10.18 -7.97
C ALA A 42 8.88 -8.84 -8.42
N SER A 43 9.58 -8.85 -9.55
CA SER A 43 10.23 -7.67 -10.12
C SER A 43 9.50 -7.17 -11.39
N GLY A 44 9.65 -5.87 -11.67
CA GLY A 44 9.01 -5.21 -12.81
C GLY A 44 9.09 -3.70 -12.69
N ARG A 45 7.95 -3.02 -12.56
CA ARG A 45 7.85 -1.56 -12.27
C ARG A 45 8.17 -1.24 -10.80
N GLY A 46 9.28 -1.79 -10.29
CA GLY A 46 9.59 -1.87 -8.86
C GLY A 46 9.47 -3.29 -8.33
N THR A 47 9.87 -3.47 -7.07
CA THR A 47 9.77 -4.75 -6.37
C THR A 47 8.41 -4.82 -5.67
N THR A 48 7.69 -5.91 -5.89
CA THR A 48 6.55 -6.30 -5.05
C THR A 48 7.04 -7.37 -4.10
N TRP A 49 6.86 -7.14 -2.80
CA TRP A 49 7.17 -8.13 -1.77
C TRP A 49 5.89 -8.85 -1.38
N PHE A 50 5.91 -10.17 -1.36
CA PHE A 50 4.81 -10.95 -0.78
C PHE A 50 5.13 -11.18 0.69
N VAL A 51 4.19 -10.81 1.57
CA VAL A 51 4.36 -10.85 3.02
C VAL A 51 3.24 -11.65 3.67
N GLN A 52 3.54 -12.33 4.77
CA GLN A 52 2.58 -13.09 5.57
C GLN A 52 2.02 -12.19 6.69
N LEU A 53 0.76 -11.80 6.57
CA LEU A 53 -0.04 -11.30 7.70
C LEU A 53 -0.55 -12.48 8.52
N ASP A 54 -1.18 -12.21 9.66
CA ASP A 54 -1.60 -13.28 10.57
C ASP A 54 -2.74 -14.13 9.98
N THR A 55 -3.60 -13.53 9.16
CA THR A 55 -4.76 -14.20 8.55
C THR A 55 -4.59 -14.52 7.07
N MET A 56 -3.66 -13.86 6.36
CA MET A 56 -3.52 -14.00 4.90
C MET A 56 -2.15 -13.55 4.38
N GLN A 57 -1.85 -13.88 3.13
CA GLN A 57 -0.73 -13.28 2.42
C GLN A 57 -1.16 -11.97 1.76
N ALA A 58 -0.27 -10.99 1.77
CA ALA A 58 -0.48 -9.68 1.16
C ALA A 58 0.67 -9.31 0.23
N ALA A 59 0.41 -8.39 -0.70
CA ALA A 59 1.42 -7.82 -1.58
C ALA A 59 1.79 -6.41 -1.12
N LEU A 60 3.01 -6.22 -0.64
CA LEU A 60 3.58 -4.92 -0.30
C LEU A 60 4.19 -4.29 -1.56
N ARG A 61 3.69 -3.10 -1.92
CA ARG A 61 4.06 -2.39 -3.15
C ARG A 61 4.28 -0.91 -2.90
N HIS A 62 5.40 -0.40 -3.40
CA HIS A 62 5.65 1.04 -3.46
C HIS A 62 5.02 1.65 -4.72
N TYR A 63 4.28 2.73 -4.56
CA TYR A 63 3.66 3.43 -5.68
C TYR A 63 4.72 4.16 -6.52
N ARG A 64 4.90 3.75 -7.78
CA ARG A 64 5.82 4.40 -8.72
C ARG A 64 5.09 4.88 -9.97
N ARG A 65 5.62 5.94 -10.59
CA ARG A 65 5.11 6.44 -11.88
C ARG A 65 5.50 5.48 -13.01
N GLY A 66 4.53 5.15 -13.84
CA GLY A 66 4.74 4.38 -15.07
C GLY A 66 4.87 5.29 -16.30
N GLY A 67 4.98 4.67 -17.48
CA GLY A 67 5.00 5.37 -18.76
C GLY A 67 6.29 6.16 -19.01
N LEU A 68 6.30 6.96 -20.07
CA LEU A 68 7.49 7.71 -20.51
C LEU A 68 7.92 8.74 -19.45
N PHE A 69 6.97 9.42 -18.81
CA PHE A 69 7.23 10.35 -17.71
C PHE A 69 7.82 9.69 -16.47
N GLY A 70 7.51 8.41 -16.22
CA GLY A 70 8.12 7.62 -15.16
C GLY A 70 9.63 7.43 -15.31
N LYS A 71 10.21 7.69 -16.49
CA LYS A 71 11.67 7.70 -16.69
C LYS A 71 12.34 8.95 -16.13
N LEU A 72 11.63 10.08 -16.08
CA LEU A 72 12.12 11.37 -15.59
C LEU A 72 11.80 11.57 -14.12
N VAL A 73 10.54 11.31 -13.72
CA VAL A 73 10.08 11.42 -12.34
C VAL A 73 9.53 10.07 -11.92
N LYS A 74 10.28 9.35 -11.10
CA LYS A 74 9.92 7.98 -10.68
C LYS A 74 8.96 7.95 -9.49
N ASP A 75 9.20 8.82 -8.51
CA ASP A 75 8.63 8.68 -7.16
C ASP A 75 8.08 9.98 -6.57
N ASN A 76 8.20 11.10 -7.28
CA ASN A 76 7.70 12.38 -6.78
C ASN A 76 6.29 12.64 -7.31
N TYR A 77 5.39 13.00 -6.40
CA TYR A 77 4.01 13.33 -6.70
C TYR A 77 3.71 14.76 -6.27
N TRP A 78 2.86 15.43 -7.05
CA TRP A 78 2.31 16.70 -6.61
C TRP A 78 1.36 16.43 -5.45
N PHE A 79 1.58 17.10 -4.32
CA PHE A 79 0.77 16.93 -3.13
C PHE A 79 -0.21 18.10 -3.00
N SER A 80 -1.50 17.80 -3.06
CA SER A 80 -2.60 18.77 -2.89
C SER A 80 -3.60 18.37 -1.79
N GLY A 81 -3.26 17.35 -0.99
CA GLY A 81 -4.09 16.80 0.06
C GLY A 81 -3.96 15.28 0.17
N TRP A 82 -4.21 14.74 1.36
CA TRP A 82 -4.06 13.31 1.67
C TRP A 82 -5.00 12.44 0.83
N GLU A 83 -6.24 12.88 0.68
CA GLU A 83 -7.29 12.20 -0.08
C GLU A 83 -7.04 12.28 -1.60
N GLN A 84 -6.19 13.21 -2.04
CA GLN A 84 -5.80 13.38 -3.45
C GLN A 84 -4.54 12.57 -3.80
N THR A 85 -3.94 11.88 -2.84
CA THR A 85 -2.84 10.97 -3.12
C THR A 85 -3.35 9.78 -3.93
N ARG A 86 -2.48 9.25 -4.81
CA ARG A 86 -2.84 8.13 -5.68
C ARG A 86 -3.27 6.90 -4.88
N CYS A 87 -2.57 6.58 -3.78
CA CYS A 87 -2.90 5.43 -2.95
C CYS A 87 -4.29 5.58 -2.31
N ALA A 88 -4.63 6.76 -1.78
CA ALA A 88 -5.96 7.02 -1.23
C ALA A 88 -7.06 6.88 -2.29
N GLN A 89 -6.86 7.46 -3.47
CA GLN A 89 -7.82 7.38 -4.58
C GLN A 89 -8.00 5.93 -5.07
N GLU A 90 -6.91 5.18 -5.24
CA GLU A 90 -6.94 3.78 -5.66
C GLU A 90 -7.63 2.90 -4.61
N PHE A 91 -7.37 3.14 -3.33
CA PHE A 91 -8.04 2.45 -2.23
C PHE A 91 -9.56 2.71 -2.22
N GLN A 92 -9.99 3.96 -2.34
CA GLN A 92 -11.41 4.30 -2.43
C GLN A 92 -12.09 3.68 -3.67
N LEU A 93 -11.37 3.64 -4.80
CA LEU A 93 -11.85 2.96 -6.01
C LEU A 93 -12.03 1.45 -5.78
N LEU A 94 -11.06 0.79 -5.15
CA LEU A 94 -11.16 -0.64 -4.83
C LEU A 94 -12.34 -0.93 -3.91
N LEU A 95 -12.53 -0.14 -2.85
CA LEU A 95 -13.71 -0.27 -1.97
C LEU A 95 -15.02 -0.10 -2.73
N THR A 96 -15.08 0.87 -3.66
CA THR A 96 -16.26 1.08 -4.50
C THR A 96 -16.54 -0.15 -5.37
N LEU A 97 -15.51 -0.74 -5.97
CA LEU A 97 -15.62 -1.92 -6.82
C LEU A 97 -16.02 -3.18 -6.03
N ILE A 98 -15.46 -3.38 -4.83
CA ILE A 98 -15.83 -4.47 -3.92
C ILE A 98 -17.31 -4.35 -3.53
N ASN A 99 -17.76 -3.15 -3.15
CA ASN A 99 -19.16 -2.91 -2.79
C ASN A 99 -20.12 -3.10 -3.97
N ALA A 100 -19.63 -2.95 -5.20
CA ALA A 100 -20.37 -3.26 -6.42
C ALA A 100 -20.32 -4.75 -6.83
N GLY A 101 -19.67 -5.61 -6.04
CA GLY A 101 -19.53 -7.05 -6.31
C GLY A 101 -18.51 -7.38 -7.40
N VAL A 102 -17.62 -6.46 -7.76
CA VAL A 102 -16.57 -6.70 -8.75
C VAL A 102 -15.41 -7.44 -8.10
N HIS A 103 -14.90 -8.48 -8.76
CA HIS A 103 -13.71 -9.21 -8.32
C HIS A 103 -12.45 -8.37 -8.60
N VAL A 104 -12.09 -7.54 -7.63
CA VAL A 104 -10.82 -6.82 -7.55
C VAL A 104 -9.98 -7.41 -6.41
N PRO A 105 -8.67 -7.11 -6.38
CA PRO A 105 -7.83 -7.44 -5.24
C PRO A 105 -8.36 -6.85 -3.92
#